data_AF-A0A7V0VYP1-F1
#
_entry.id   AF-A0A7V0VYP1-F1
#
_cell.length_a   1.000
_cell.length_b   1.000
_cell.length_c   1.000
_cell.angle_alpha   90.00
_cell.angle_beta   90.00
_cell.angle_gamma   90.00
#
_symmetry.space_group_name_H-M   'P 1'
#
loop_
_entity.id
_entity.type
_entity.pdbx_description
1 polymer ?
#
loop_
_entity_poly.entity_id
_entity_poly.type
_entity_poly.pdbx_seq_one_letter_code
_entity_poly.pdbx_strand_id
1 'polypeptide(L)'
;MLKLQLILFAFTSILLCFAIIPQRIYSQSYGIAEKYPGDIGIENDPNVLFAENFEAGNIEEIGKHWDNVSNKDGKVMQISSDVPLSSSGKYSLQMTSTLGENTGGHLYVRLKRPVDTVYARFYVKFAENNSYIHHFVHIGGYNPPTPWPQGGAGERPRGDDRVTIGIEPHGDNGRYPPPGIWSFYNYWHEMKVSAGNRYWGN
;
A
#
# COMPACT_ATOMS: atom_id res chain seq x y z
N MET A 1 33.94 75.65 -29.14
CA MET A 1 34.35 75.39 -27.74
C MET A 1 33.18 74.72 -27.04
N LEU A 2 33.16 73.38 -27.09
CA LEU A 2 32.07 72.54 -26.61
C LEU A 2 32.22 72.31 -25.09
N LYS A 3 31.14 72.52 -24.35
CA LYS A 3 31.01 72.16 -22.92
C LYS A 3 30.79 70.65 -22.80
N LEU A 4 31.63 70.02 -21.99
CA LEU A 4 31.54 68.63 -21.54
C LEU A 4 30.44 68.53 -20.46
N GLN A 5 29.45 67.67 -20.66
CA GLN A 5 28.55 67.19 -19.60
C GLN A 5 28.68 65.66 -19.53
N LEU A 6 29.32 65.17 -18.47
CA LEU A 6 29.25 63.77 -18.05
C LEU A 6 28.05 63.63 -17.10
N ILE A 7 27.08 62.78 -17.45
CA ILE A 7 26.04 62.32 -16.54
C ILE A 7 26.25 60.81 -16.37
N LEU A 8 26.68 60.40 -15.17
CA LEU A 8 26.66 59.01 -14.73
C LEU A 8 25.20 58.60 -14.50
N PHE A 9 24.75 57.51 -15.13
CA PHE A 9 23.56 56.79 -14.69
C PHE A 9 23.98 55.61 -13.81
N ALA A 10 23.51 55.62 -12.56
CA ALA A 10 23.63 54.49 -11.64
C ALA A 10 22.74 53.34 -12.13
N PHE A 11 23.32 52.17 -12.35
CA PHE A 11 22.58 50.93 -12.58
C PHE A 11 22.04 50.42 -11.24
N THR A 12 20.73 50.54 -11.02
CA THR A 12 20.02 49.70 -10.04
C THR A 12 19.63 48.40 -10.74
N SER A 13 20.41 47.35 -10.51
CA SER A 13 20.04 45.99 -10.89
C SER A 13 18.82 45.55 -10.08
N ILE A 14 17.65 45.49 -10.73
CA ILE A 14 16.47 44.82 -10.18
C ILE A 14 16.72 43.31 -10.31
N LEU A 15 17.05 42.67 -9.19
CA LEU A 15 17.09 41.22 -9.08
C LEU A 15 15.63 40.72 -9.09
N LEU A 16 15.10 40.38 -10.27
CA LEU A 16 13.83 39.65 -10.37
C LEU A 16 14.09 38.20 -9.90
N CYS A 17 13.87 37.95 -8.61
CA CYS A 17 13.63 36.60 -8.11
C CYS A 17 12.32 36.10 -8.73
N PHE A 18 12.41 35.38 -9.85
CA PHE A 18 11.33 34.49 -10.26
C PHE A 18 11.27 33.37 -9.23
N ALA A 19 10.36 33.48 -8.27
CA ALA A 19 9.91 32.33 -7.53
C ALA A 19 9.31 31.37 -8.57
N ILE A 20 9.98 30.25 -8.81
CA ILE A 20 9.38 29.13 -9.52
C ILE A 20 8.30 28.61 -8.58
N ILE A 21 7.09 29.14 -8.71
CA ILE A 21 5.91 28.55 -8.09
C ILE A 21 5.71 27.24 -8.86
N PRO A 22 5.89 26.06 -8.24
CA PRO A 22 5.56 24.83 -8.92
C PRO A 22 4.07 24.90 -9.26
N GLN A 23 3.76 24.92 -10.55
CA GLN A 23 2.38 24.76 -10.98
C GLN A 23 1.94 23.38 -10.50
N ARG A 24 1.07 23.36 -9.48
CA ARG A 24 0.29 22.16 -9.18
C ARG A 24 -0.52 21.87 -10.44
N ILE A 25 -0.08 20.87 -11.20
CA ILE A 25 -0.99 20.16 -12.09
C ILE A 25 -2.01 19.53 -11.15
N TYR A 26 -3.16 20.19 -10.97
CA TYR A 26 -4.31 19.56 -10.39
C TYR A 26 -4.72 18.48 -11.39
N SER A 27 -4.36 17.22 -11.11
CA SER A 27 -5.11 16.13 -11.70
C SER A 27 -6.56 16.38 -11.30
N GLN A 28 -7.46 16.28 -12.26
CA GLN A 28 -8.89 16.30 -11.99
C GLN A 28 -9.15 15.21 -10.95
N SER A 29 -9.51 15.63 -9.75
CA SER A 29 -9.45 14.82 -8.55
C SER A 29 -10.68 13.94 -8.46
N TYR A 30 -10.53 12.68 -8.85
CA TYR A 30 -11.62 11.71 -8.74
C TYR A 30 -11.37 10.82 -7.52
N GLY A 31 -12.02 11.12 -6.40
CA GLY A 31 -12.14 10.17 -5.29
C GLY A 31 -12.19 10.78 -3.89
N ILE A 32 -12.56 9.95 -2.92
CA ILE A 32 -12.69 10.34 -1.51
C ILE A 32 -11.41 10.91 -0.91
N ALA A 33 -10.23 10.45 -1.35
CA ALA A 33 -8.94 10.85 -0.80
C ALA A 33 -8.65 12.36 -0.90
N GLU A 34 -9.22 13.05 -1.89
CA GLU A 34 -9.04 14.50 -2.00
C GLU A 34 -9.67 15.25 -0.82
N LYS A 35 -10.79 14.76 -0.30
CA LYS A 35 -11.48 15.35 0.86
C LYS A 35 -10.70 15.17 2.17
N TYR A 36 -9.74 14.25 2.18
CA TYR A 36 -8.94 13.89 3.34
C TYR A 36 -7.43 13.97 3.02
N PRO A 37 -6.85 15.19 2.87
CA PRO A 37 -5.42 15.33 2.66
C PRO A 37 -4.62 14.66 3.78
N GLY A 38 -3.69 13.77 3.38
CA GLY A 38 -2.93 12.96 4.34
C GLY A 38 -3.77 11.93 5.09
N ASP A 39 -4.94 11.56 4.56
CA ASP A 39 -5.85 10.56 5.13
C ASP A 39 -6.39 10.91 6.53
N ILE A 40 -6.25 12.18 6.95
CA ILE A 40 -6.70 12.64 8.26
C ILE A 40 -8.23 12.58 8.33
N GLY A 41 -8.76 11.68 9.18
CA GLY A 41 -10.19 11.51 9.41
C GLY A 41 -10.93 10.72 8.34
N ILE A 42 -10.21 10.12 7.37
CA ILE A 42 -10.81 9.35 6.26
C ILE A 42 -11.62 8.16 6.77
N GLU A 43 -11.24 7.57 7.90
CA GLU A 43 -11.90 6.45 8.55
C GLU A 43 -13.36 6.74 8.95
N ASN A 44 -13.73 8.03 9.02
CA ASN A 44 -15.08 8.47 9.36
C ASN A 44 -15.97 8.70 8.12
N ASP A 45 -15.44 8.63 6.89
CA ASP A 45 -16.25 8.72 5.68
C ASP A 45 -17.15 7.47 5.54
N PRO A 46 -18.46 7.60 5.29
CA PRO A 46 -19.36 6.45 5.18
C PRO A 46 -19.02 5.48 4.03
N ASN A 47 -18.25 5.93 3.02
CA ASN A 47 -17.80 5.12 1.91
C ASN A 47 -16.51 4.32 2.23
N VAL A 48 -15.87 4.59 3.36
CA VAL A 48 -14.66 3.86 3.79
C VAL A 48 -15.08 2.62 4.57
N LEU A 49 -14.70 1.46 4.04
CA LEU A 49 -15.02 0.17 4.66
C LEU A 49 -14.04 -0.17 5.79
N PHE A 50 -12.78 0.23 5.64
CA PHE A 50 -11.70 0.02 6.58
C PHE A 50 -10.56 1.00 6.28
N ALA A 51 -9.91 1.50 7.32
CA ALA A 51 -8.70 2.31 7.22
C ALA A 51 -7.82 2.02 8.45
N GLU A 52 -6.52 1.90 8.23
CA GLU A 52 -5.52 1.71 9.28
C GLU A 52 -4.35 2.65 8.99
N ASN A 53 -3.97 3.45 9.98
CA ASN A 53 -2.88 4.42 9.90
C ASN A 53 -1.70 4.03 10.82
N PHE A 54 -1.85 2.95 11.60
CA PHE A 54 -0.89 2.41 12.55
C PHE A 54 -0.53 3.34 13.73
N GLU A 55 -1.36 4.34 13.99
CA GLU A 55 -1.14 5.35 15.04
C GLU A 55 -1.69 4.93 16.42
N ALA A 56 -2.31 3.75 16.55
CA ALA A 56 -2.90 3.26 17.80
C ALA A 56 -1.87 2.98 18.92
N GLY A 57 -0.58 3.06 18.62
CA GLY A 57 0.52 3.16 19.59
C GLY A 57 1.36 1.89 19.73
N ASN A 58 0.75 0.71 19.70
CA ASN A 58 1.48 -0.57 19.73
C ASN A 58 0.76 -1.68 18.93
N ILE A 59 1.42 -2.82 18.75
CA ILE A 59 0.91 -3.95 17.94
C ILE A 59 -0.39 -4.54 18.52
N GLU A 60 -0.56 -4.55 19.84
CA GLU A 60 -1.78 -5.04 20.48
C GLU A 60 -2.97 -4.13 20.17
N GLU A 61 -2.80 -2.80 20.31
CA GLU A 61 -3.85 -1.82 20.02
C GLU A 61 -4.22 -1.80 18.53
N ILE A 62 -3.22 -1.83 17.63
CA ILE A 62 -3.46 -2.00 16.19
C ILE A 62 -4.22 -3.30 15.95
N GLY A 63 -3.80 -4.39 16.59
CA GLY A 63 -4.42 -5.70 16.42
C GLY A 63 -5.91 -5.73 16.73
N LYS A 64 -6.42 -4.86 17.62
CA LYS A 64 -7.86 -4.74 17.92
C LYS A 64 -8.69 -4.22 16.73
N HIS A 65 -8.06 -3.58 15.74
CA HIS A 65 -8.74 -3.15 14.52
C HIS A 65 -8.91 -4.28 13.50
N TRP A 66 -8.20 -5.39 13.68
CA TRP A 66 -8.15 -6.51 12.74
C TRP A 66 -8.81 -7.75 13.36
N ASP A 67 -9.47 -8.57 12.54
CA ASP A 67 -10.13 -9.80 13.01
C ASP A 67 -9.10 -10.88 13.37
N ASN A 68 -7.95 -10.90 12.67
CA ASN A 68 -6.88 -11.85 12.93
C ASN A 68 -5.50 -11.23 12.67
N VAL A 69 -4.59 -11.48 13.60
CA VAL A 69 -3.21 -11.03 13.58
C VAL A 69 -2.29 -12.24 13.71
N SER A 70 -1.32 -12.36 12.79
CA SER A 70 -0.24 -13.34 12.91
C SER A 70 1.06 -12.62 13.19
N ASN A 71 1.48 -12.65 14.46
CA ASN A 71 2.75 -12.09 14.91
C ASN A 71 3.51 -13.12 15.76
N LYS A 72 4.09 -14.13 15.08
CA LYS A 72 4.73 -15.28 15.74
C LYS A 72 5.73 -14.84 16.80
N ASP A 73 5.53 -15.30 18.04
CA ASP A 73 6.35 -14.98 19.23
C ASP A 73 6.56 -13.48 19.49
N GLY A 74 5.74 -12.60 18.91
CA GLY A 74 5.93 -11.15 18.97
C GLY A 74 7.11 -10.62 18.16
N LYS A 75 7.69 -11.43 17.26
CA LYS A 75 8.96 -11.13 16.57
C LYS A 75 8.81 -10.65 15.12
N VAL A 76 7.60 -10.71 14.57
CA VAL A 76 7.36 -10.42 13.16
C VAL A 76 7.01 -8.95 12.95
N MET A 77 6.21 -8.38 13.85
CA MET A 77 5.66 -7.04 13.69
C MET A 77 6.27 -6.05 14.69
N GLN A 78 6.61 -4.87 14.18
CA GLN A 78 7.14 -3.77 14.99
C GLN A 78 6.60 -2.42 14.48
N ILE A 79 6.36 -1.49 15.41
CA ILE A 79 6.10 -0.10 15.07
C ILE A 79 7.41 0.58 14.68
N SER A 80 7.41 1.22 13.51
CA SER A 80 8.54 1.99 13.00
C SER A 80 8.17 3.46 12.91
N SER A 81 9.15 4.35 13.11
CA SER A 81 9.03 5.78 12.82
C SER A 81 9.45 6.13 11.37
N ASP A 82 9.79 5.13 10.56
CA ASP A 82 10.07 5.30 9.13
C ASP A 82 8.77 5.51 8.37
N VAL A 83 8.50 6.78 8.07
CA VAL A 83 7.32 7.23 7.32
C VAL A 83 7.76 8.16 6.20
N PRO A 84 7.03 8.22 5.07
CA PRO A 84 7.33 9.21 4.04
C PRO A 84 7.20 10.62 4.61
N LEU A 85 8.02 11.57 4.12
CA LEU A 85 8.00 12.97 4.58
C LEU A 85 6.62 13.65 4.46
N SER A 86 5.78 13.19 3.53
CA SER A 86 4.41 13.68 3.33
C SER A 86 3.36 12.95 4.16
N SER A 87 3.74 12.01 5.02
CA SER A 87 2.82 11.35 5.95
C SER A 87 2.26 12.37 6.96
N SER A 88 0.97 12.24 7.27
CA SER A 88 0.35 12.94 8.41
C SER A 88 0.61 12.22 9.74
N GLY A 89 0.93 10.92 9.68
CA GLY A 89 1.21 10.06 10.82
C GLY A 89 2.70 10.00 11.19
N LYS A 90 2.99 9.46 12.36
CA LYS A 90 4.33 9.29 12.92
C LYS A 90 4.85 7.87 12.79
N TYR A 91 3.96 6.92 12.54
CA TYR A 91 4.25 5.51 12.60
C TYR A 91 3.90 4.77 11.31
N SER A 92 4.63 3.70 11.07
CA SER A 92 4.33 2.67 10.09
C SER A 92 4.45 1.31 10.74
N LEU A 93 3.84 0.29 10.12
CA LEU A 93 4.01 -1.09 10.54
C LEU A 93 5.13 -1.74 9.73
N GLN A 94 6.17 -2.17 10.42
CA GLN A 94 7.20 -3.03 9.86
C GLN A 94 6.80 -4.49 10.07
N MET A 95 6.87 -5.29 9.01
CA MET A 95 6.72 -6.75 9.06
C MET A 95 8.00 -7.41 8.55
N THR A 96 8.56 -8.32 9.35
CA THR A 96 9.81 -9.02 9.05
C THR A 96 9.58 -10.53 9.00
N SER A 97 9.94 -11.14 7.86
CA SER A 97 10.06 -12.59 7.75
C SER A 97 11.51 -13.03 7.91
N THR A 98 11.78 -14.01 8.77
CA THR A 98 13.13 -14.55 8.98
C THR A 98 13.20 -16.00 8.54
N LEU A 99 13.96 -16.28 7.47
CA LEU A 99 14.09 -17.61 6.89
C LEU A 99 14.59 -18.62 7.94
N GLY A 100 13.91 -19.76 8.05
CA GLY A 100 14.22 -20.81 9.02
C GLY A 100 13.63 -20.57 10.42
N GLU A 101 13.12 -19.37 10.72
CA GLU A 101 12.52 -19.04 12.02
C GLU A 101 11.00 -18.84 11.93
N ASN A 102 10.55 -18.08 10.93
CA ASN A 102 9.14 -17.74 10.73
C ASN A 102 8.83 -17.53 9.23
N THR A 103 7.54 -17.36 8.91
CA THR A 103 7.06 -17.14 7.53
C THR A 103 6.54 -15.71 7.34
N GLY A 104 7.01 -14.77 8.15
CA GLY A 104 6.39 -13.46 8.28
C GLY A 104 5.06 -13.53 9.03
N GLY A 105 4.16 -12.59 8.73
CA GLY A 105 2.91 -12.41 9.44
C GLY A 105 1.92 -11.61 8.61
N HIS A 106 0.73 -11.43 9.17
CA HIS A 106 -0.36 -10.78 8.46
C HIS A 106 -1.31 -10.08 9.41
N LEU A 107 -2.04 -9.13 8.82
CA LEU A 107 -3.23 -8.52 9.39
C LEU A 107 -4.41 -8.86 8.48
N TYR A 108 -5.49 -9.39 9.05
CA TYR A 108 -6.68 -9.81 8.31
C TYR A 108 -7.92 -9.19 8.93
N VAL A 109 -8.77 -8.60 8.09
CA VAL A 109 -10.02 -7.96 8.51
C VAL A 109 -11.09 -8.25 7.47
N ARG A 110 -12.30 -8.56 7.93
CA ARG A 110 -13.48 -8.61 7.08
C ARG A 110 -13.99 -7.20 6.85
N LEU A 111 -14.43 -6.92 5.63
CA LEU A 111 -15.14 -5.68 5.35
C LEU A 111 -16.44 -5.63 6.16
N LYS A 112 -16.76 -4.47 6.72
CA LYS A 112 -17.91 -4.26 7.63
C LYS A 112 -19.27 -4.60 7.00
N ARG A 113 -19.34 -4.63 5.67
CA ARG A 113 -20.53 -4.92 4.89
C ARG A 113 -20.14 -5.50 3.52
N PRO A 114 -21.01 -6.29 2.88
CA PRO A 114 -20.83 -6.65 1.48
C PRO A 114 -20.91 -5.41 0.59
N VAL A 115 -20.13 -5.42 -0.49
CA VAL A 115 -20.13 -4.38 -1.52
C VAL A 115 -19.89 -5.03 -2.88
N ASP A 116 -20.49 -4.46 -3.93
CA ASP A 116 -20.29 -4.92 -5.31
C ASP A 116 -18.95 -4.44 -5.89
N THR A 117 -18.40 -3.38 -5.33
CA THR A 117 -17.14 -2.79 -5.78
C THR A 117 -16.37 -2.26 -4.59
N VAL A 118 -15.08 -2.58 -4.55
CA VAL A 118 -14.13 -2.09 -3.56
C VAL A 118 -12.90 -1.53 -4.25
N TYR A 119 -12.41 -0.41 -3.74
CA TYR A 119 -11.13 0.16 -4.11
C TYR A 119 -10.21 0.05 -2.90
N ALA A 120 -8.96 -0.32 -3.14
CA ALA A 120 -7.95 -0.33 -2.09
C ALA A 120 -6.75 0.50 -2.49
N ARG A 121 -6.18 1.13 -1.48
CA ARG A 121 -4.92 1.87 -1.57
C ARG A 121 -4.13 1.53 -0.33
N PHE A 122 -2.85 1.25 -0.52
CA PHE A 122 -1.90 1.04 0.55
C PHE A 122 -0.57 1.68 0.14
N TYR A 123 0.25 2.00 1.13
CA TYR A 123 1.60 2.49 0.95
C TYR A 123 2.56 1.44 1.50
N VAL A 124 3.63 1.17 0.76
CA VAL A 124 4.66 0.20 1.18
C VAL A 124 6.03 0.73 0.86
N LYS A 125 6.98 0.44 1.76
CA LYS A 125 8.41 0.58 1.55
C LYS A 125 9.04 -0.79 1.76
N PHE A 126 9.88 -1.23 0.83
CA PHE A 126 10.67 -2.45 0.99
C PHE A 126 12.01 -2.10 1.64
N ALA A 127 12.44 -2.92 2.59
CA ALA A 127 13.78 -2.81 3.16
C ALA A 127 14.85 -3.07 2.10
N GLU A 128 16.03 -2.47 2.25
CA GLU A 128 17.15 -2.64 1.29
C GLU A 128 17.58 -4.11 1.15
N ASN A 129 17.48 -4.88 2.23
CA ASN A 129 17.79 -6.31 2.27
C ASN A 129 16.55 -7.21 2.08
N ASN A 130 15.44 -6.66 1.58
CA ASN A 130 14.22 -7.43 1.35
C ASN A 130 14.45 -8.54 0.31
N SER A 131 13.85 -9.71 0.56
CA SER A 131 13.81 -10.83 -0.41
C SER A 131 12.49 -10.82 -1.18
N TYR A 132 12.23 -11.83 -2.01
CA TYR A 132 10.91 -11.98 -2.61
C TYR A 132 9.86 -12.26 -1.54
N ILE A 133 8.69 -11.64 -1.71
CA ILE A 133 7.57 -11.76 -0.78
C ILE A 133 6.53 -12.65 -1.43
N HIS A 134 6.08 -13.66 -0.70
CA HIS A 134 5.00 -14.54 -1.10
C HIS A 134 3.77 -14.20 -0.25
N HIS A 135 2.63 -13.93 -0.90
CA HIS A 135 1.39 -13.41 -0.28
C HIS A 135 1.53 -11.99 0.31
N PHE A 136 1.46 -10.98 -0.55
CA PHE A 136 1.68 -9.59 -0.15
C PHE A 136 0.38 -8.87 0.23
N VAL A 137 -0.40 -8.34 -0.71
CA VAL A 137 -1.69 -7.67 -0.39
C VAL A 137 -2.82 -8.35 -1.14
N HIS A 138 -3.80 -8.87 -0.41
CA HIS A 138 -4.91 -9.65 -0.95
C HIS A 138 -6.25 -9.01 -0.56
N ILE A 139 -7.17 -8.98 -1.51
CA ILE A 139 -8.55 -8.54 -1.33
C ILE A 139 -9.44 -9.60 -1.93
N GLY A 140 -10.55 -9.91 -1.28
CA GLY A 140 -11.41 -10.96 -1.75
C GLY A 140 -12.66 -11.10 -0.91
N GLY A 141 -13.31 -12.23 -1.09
CA GLY A 141 -14.48 -12.61 -0.33
C GLY A 141 -14.47 -14.11 -0.12
N TYR A 142 -14.91 -14.53 1.07
CA TYR A 142 -15.24 -15.91 1.38
C TYR A 142 -16.74 -15.99 1.66
N ASN A 143 -17.35 -17.09 1.27
CA ASN A 143 -18.73 -17.41 1.58
C ASN A 143 -18.83 -18.85 2.11
N PRO A 144 -19.07 -19.05 3.42
CA PRO A 144 -19.29 -18.01 4.43
C PRO A 144 -18.00 -17.24 4.79
N PRO A 145 -18.10 -15.97 5.25
CA PRO A 145 -16.94 -15.19 5.66
C PRO A 145 -16.34 -15.73 6.97
N THR A 146 -15.01 -15.83 7.03
CA THR A 146 -14.26 -16.20 8.24
C THR A 146 -13.49 -15.01 8.81
N PRO A 147 -13.27 -14.94 10.14
CA PRO A 147 -12.43 -13.91 10.75
C PRO A 147 -10.91 -14.21 10.63
N TRP A 148 -10.52 -15.23 9.86
CA TRP A 148 -9.13 -15.55 9.51
C TRP A 148 -9.02 -15.87 8.01
N PRO A 149 -7.83 -15.73 7.40
CA PRO A 149 -7.62 -16.11 6.00
C PRO A 149 -7.74 -17.63 5.82
N GLN A 150 -8.45 -18.09 4.78
CA GLN A 150 -8.69 -19.53 4.55
C GLN A 150 -7.65 -20.22 3.66
N GLY A 151 -6.88 -19.46 2.84
CA GLY A 151 -5.96 -20.03 1.86
C GLY A 151 -6.69 -20.67 0.67
N GLY A 152 -6.28 -21.89 0.28
CA GLY A 152 -6.84 -22.62 -0.87
C GLY A 152 -5.95 -22.63 -2.12
N ALA A 153 -4.63 -22.54 -1.95
CA ALA A 153 -3.67 -22.62 -3.05
C ALA A 153 -3.76 -23.98 -3.77
N GLY A 154 -3.67 -23.98 -5.10
CA GLY A 154 -3.77 -25.19 -5.91
C GLY A 154 -5.20 -25.59 -6.29
N GLU A 155 -6.21 -24.99 -5.67
CA GLU A 155 -7.63 -25.31 -5.88
C GLU A 155 -8.35 -24.21 -6.66
N ARG A 156 -9.28 -24.61 -7.54
CA ARG A 156 -10.20 -23.68 -8.19
C ARG A 156 -11.36 -23.35 -7.25
N PRO A 157 -11.63 -22.07 -6.95
CA PRO A 157 -12.84 -21.66 -6.27
C PRO A 157 -14.11 -22.17 -6.97
N ARG A 158 -15.16 -22.43 -6.22
CA ARG A 158 -16.52 -22.54 -6.77
C ARG A 158 -17.08 -21.14 -7.03
N GLY A 159 -18.08 -21.04 -7.89
CA GLY A 159 -18.68 -19.75 -8.26
C GLY A 159 -19.29 -18.97 -7.09
N ASP A 160 -19.48 -19.62 -5.95
CA ASP A 160 -20.19 -19.12 -4.79
C ASP A 160 -19.37 -19.16 -3.49
N ASP A 161 -18.12 -19.63 -3.49
CA ASP A 161 -17.36 -19.87 -2.25
C ASP A 161 -16.24 -18.85 -1.97
N ARG A 162 -15.47 -18.45 -2.97
CA ARG A 162 -14.41 -17.44 -2.80
C ARG A 162 -13.97 -16.75 -4.09
N VAL A 163 -13.44 -15.55 -3.90
CA VAL A 163 -12.59 -14.85 -4.87
C VAL A 163 -11.41 -14.24 -4.13
N THR A 164 -10.22 -14.31 -4.72
CA THR A 164 -9.02 -13.68 -4.17
C THR A 164 -8.31 -12.92 -5.27
N ILE A 165 -8.08 -11.63 -5.04
CA ILE A 165 -7.29 -10.75 -5.88
C ILE A 165 -6.05 -10.37 -5.08
N GLY A 166 -4.89 -10.95 -5.45
CA GLY A 166 -3.61 -10.69 -4.79
C GLY A 166 -2.73 -9.79 -5.64
N ILE A 167 -2.03 -8.85 -5.03
CA ILE A 167 -0.84 -8.23 -5.63
C ILE A 167 0.34 -9.00 -5.09
N GLU A 168 1.08 -9.69 -5.95
CA GLU A 168 2.25 -10.48 -5.58
C GLU A 168 3.49 -10.02 -6.36
N PRO A 169 4.52 -9.52 -5.65
CA PRO A 169 5.83 -9.25 -6.23
C PRO A 169 6.55 -10.55 -6.60
N HIS A 170 7.13 -10.62 -7.80
CA HIS A 170 7.88 -11.80 -8.23
C HIS A 170 9.11 -11.43 -9.07
N GLY A 171 10.12 -12.32 -9.04
CA GLY A 171 11.40 -12.09 -9.71
C GLY A 171 11.48 -12.47 -11.18
N ASP A 172 10.41 -12.98 -11.79
CA ASP A 172 10.40 -13.54 -13.16
C ASP A 172 11.61 -14.45 -13.44
N ASN A 173 11.69 -15.59 -12.72
CA ASN A 173 12.82 -16.52 -12.79
C ASN A 173 14.20 -15.88 -12.52
N GLY A 174 14.24 -14.86 -11.65
CA GLY A 174 15.46 -14.15 -11.27
C GLY A 174 15.85 -13.00 -12.19
N ARG A 175 15.03 -12.68 -13.19
CA ARG A 175 15.25 -11.53 -14.08
C ARG A 175 15.19 -10.18 -13.36
N TYR A 176 14.32 -10.04 -12.37
CA TYR A 176 14.16 -8.80 -11.60
C TYR A 176 14.56 -9.03 -10.15
N PRO A 177 15.55 -8.29 -9.59
CA PRO A 177 15.94 -8.47 -8.20
C PRO A 177 14.77 -8.14 -7.25
N PRO A 178 14.79 -8.65 -6.00
CA PRO A 178 13.80 -8.30 -4.99
C PRO A 178 13.55 -6.78 -4.86
N PRO A 179 12.31 -6.34 -4.63
CA PRO A 179 11.09 -7.15 -4.43
C PRO A 179 10.54 -7.78 -5.73
N GLY A 180 11.12 -7.49 -6.89
CA GLY A 180 10.66 -7.96 -8.20
C GLY A 180 9.67 -7.00 -8.86
N ILE A 181 8.95 -7.50 -9.86
CA ILE A 181 7.84 -6.78 -10.50
C ILE A 181 6.52 -7.16 -9.84
N TRP A 182 5.57 -6.23 -9.84
CA TRP A 182 4.25 -6.47 -9.27
C TRP A 182 3.31 -7.03 -10.33
N SER A 183 2.60 -8.08 -9.96
CA SER A 183 1.59 -8.71 -10.80
C SER A 183 0.35 -9.03 -9.97
N PHE A 184 -0.78 -9.23 -10.65
CA PHE A 184 -1.93 -9.81 -9.99
C PHE A 184 -1.79 -11.33 -9.95
N TYR A 185 -2.16 -11.93 -8.81
CA TYR A 185 -2.18 -13.36 -8.59
C TYR A 185 -3.55 -13.75 -8.06
N ASN A 186 -4.46 -14.09 -8.99
CA ASN A 186 -5.89 -14.15 -8.70
C ASN A 186 -6.47 -15.56 -8.74
N TYR A 187 -7.43 -15.83 -7.84
CA TYR A 187 -8.24 -17.03 -7.82
C TYR A 187 -9.71 -16.68 -8.03
N TRP A 188 -10.34 -17.26 -9.06
CA TRP A 188 -11.77 -17.15 -9.35
C TRP A 188 -12.28 -18.43 -10.02
N HIS A 189 -13.60 -18.60 -10.05
CA HIS A 189 -14.22 -19.88 -10.46
C HIS A 189 -14.03 -20.28 -11.93
N GLU A 190 -13.66 -19.34 -12.81
CA GLU A 190 -13.40 -19.59 -14.24
C GLU A 190 -11.90 -19.57 -14.58
N MET A 191 -11.03 -19.56 -13.57
CA MET A 191 -9.59 -19.52 -13.77
C MET A 191 -9.09 -20.78 -14.51
N LYS A 192 -8.05 -20.63 -15.31
CA LYS A 192 -7.45 -21.73 -16.07
C LYS A 192 -6.62 -22.63 -15.17
N VAL A 193 -6.65 -23.93 -15.48
CA VAL A 193 -5.78 -24.92 -14.84
C VAL A 193 -4.35 -24.77 -15.37
N SER A 194 -3.37 -24.92 -14.48
CA SER A 194 -1.95 -24.96 -14.86
C SER A 194 -1.56 -26.35 -15.38
N ALA A 195 -0.39 -26.45 -16.03
CA ALA A 195 0.12 -27.68 -16.64
C ALA A 195 0.22 -28.86 -15.65
N GLY A 196 0.36 -28.59 -14.35
CA GLY A 196 0.40 -29.61 -13.29
C GLY A 196 -0.97 -30.10 -12.80
N ASN A 197 -2.05 -29.84 -13.54
CA ASN A 197 -3.44 -30.16 -13.14
C ASN A 197 -3.85 -29.56 -11.78
N ARG A 198 -3.23 -28.44 -11.42
CA ARG A 198 -3.55 -27.62 -10.25
C ARG A 198 -3.87 -26.21 -10.71
N TYR A 199 -4.54 -25.45 -9.85
CA TYR A 199 -4.89 -24.07 -10.10
C TYR A 199 -3.93 -23.15 -9.36
N TRP A 200 -3.21 -22.34 -10.11
CA TRP A 200 -2.32 -21.31 -9.60
C TRP A 200 -2.86 -19.96 -10.05
N GLY A 201 -2.61 -18.92 -9.26
CA GLY A 201 -3.10 -17.58 -9.54
C GLY A 201 -2.76 -17.17 -10.97
N ASN A 202 -3.79 -16.70 -11.68
CA ASN A 202 -3.71 -16.25 -13.07
C ASN A 202 -3.87 -14.74 -13.18
#